data_AF-A0A8S8Y2T7-F1
#
_entry.id   AF-A0A8S8Y2T7-F1
#
_cell.length_a   1.000
_cell.length_b   1.000
_cell.length_c   1.000
_cell.angle_alpha   90.00
_cell.angle_beta   90.00
_cell.angle_gamma   90.00
#
_symmetry.space_group_name_H-M   'P 1'
#
loop_
_entity.id
_entity.type
_entity.pdbx_description
1 polymer ?
#
loop_
_entity_poly.entity_id
_entity_poly.type
_entity_poly.pdbx_seq_one_letter_code
_entity_poly.pdbx_strand_id
1 'polypeptide(L)'
;MKKSLREEIAKTQIEIAAEAEAERQRRVASGEADAILAKYRAEAEGVQAVLEAKAAGYSNLVASAGGDAKAAATLLMVEKIEDIVARQVEAISNLQIDKITVWDSAGGNGEGSTANFVSSLIHSLPPVHDVAKMAGVDLPDYLGSMKEE
;
A
#
# COMPACT_ATOMS: atom_id res chain seq x y z
N MET A 1 -31.19 54.78 -51.29
CA MET A 1 -32.03 53.72 -50.70
C MET A 1 -31.48 52.30 -50.88
N LYS A 2 -31.14 51.81 -52.09
CA LYS A 2 -30.65 50.41 -52.25
C LYS A 2 -29.31 50.08 -51.57
N LYS A 3 -28.46 51.07 -51.29
CA LYS A 3 -27.13 50.87 -50.68
C LYS A 3 -27.21 50.67 -49.15
N SER A 4 -28.05 51.43 -48.45
CA SER A 4 -28.25 51.31 -47.00
C SER A 4 -28.91 49.98 -46.60
N LEU A 5 -29.85 49.49 -47.41
CA LEU A 5 -30.52 48.20 -47.14
C LEU A 5 -29.54 47.01 -47.19
N ARG A 6 -28.53 47.06 -48.07
CA ARG A 6 -27.49 46.01 -48.16
C ARG A 6 -26.55 46.03 -46.96
N GLU A 7 -26.19 47.20 -46.47
CA GLU A 7 -25.36 47.35 -45.26
C GLU A 7 -26.12 46.86 -44.01
N GLU A 8 -27.41 47.13 -43.93
CA GLU A 8 -28.27 46.67 -42.83
C GLU A 8 -28.40 45.14 -42.82
N ILE A 9 -28.65 44.52 -44.00
CA ILE A 9 -28.68 43.06 -44.14
C ILE A 9 -27.32 42.42 -43.77
N ALA A 10 -26.21 43.02 -44.20
CA ALA A 10 -24.87 42.53 -43.88
C ALA A 10 -24.61 42.60 -42.37
N LYS A 11 -25.01 43.69 -41.70
CA LYS A 11 -24.90 43.84 -40.25
C LYS A 11 -25.74 42.79 -39.52
N THR A 12 -27.00 42.59 -39.92
CA THR A 12 -27.87 41.57 -39.33
C THR A 12 -27.32 40.15 -39.55
N GLN A 13 -26.76 39.86 -40.73
CA GLN A 13 -26.10 38.57 -40.97
C GLN A 13 -24.91 38.33 -40.04
N ILE A 14 -24.09 39.35 -39.80
CA ILE A 14 -22.93 39.25 -38.90
C ILE A 14 -23.40 39.06 -37.45
N GLU A 15 -24.43 39.80 -37.01
CA GLU A 15 -25.01 39.65 -35.67
C GLU A 15 -25.61 38.24 -35.48
N ILE A 16 -26.40 37.75 -36.43
CA ILE A 16 -26.98 36.39 -36.38
C ILE A 16 -25.89 35.32 -36.39
N ALA A 17 -24.84 35.48 -37.21
CA ALA A 17 -23.73 34.54 -37.26
C ALA A 17 -22.94 34.51 -35.95
N ALA A 18 -22.71 35.67 -35.33
CA ALA A 18 -22.04 35.77 -34.04
C ALA A 18 -22.89 35.15 -32.91
N GLU A 19 -24.20 35.39 -32.91
CA GLU A 19 -25.12 34.81 -31.94
C GLU A 19 -25.24 33.28 -32.09
N ALA A 20 -25.29 32.79 -33.33
CA ALA A 20 -25.29 31.36 -33.62
C ALA A 20 -24.00 30.67 -33.16
N GLU A 21 -22.83 31.29 -33.36
CA GLU A 21 -21.56 30.75 -32.90
C GLU A 21 -21.46 30.74 -31.37
N ALA A 22 -21.91 31.82 -30.70
CA ALA A 22 -21.95 31.88 -29.24
C ALA A 22 -22.88 30.79 -28.65
N GLU A 23 -24.04 30.59 -29.27
CA GLU A 23 -24.98 29.55 -28.86
C GLU A 23 -24.43 28.15 -29.10
N ARG A 24 -23.74 27.93 -30.22
CA ARG A 24 -23.04 26.67 -30.49
C ARG A 24 -22.01 26.38 -29.42
N GLN A 25 -21.16 27.35 -29.09
CA GLN A 25 -20.12 27.21 -28.06
C GLN A 25 -20.72 26.90 -26.69
N ARG A 26 -21.82 27.55 -26.30
CA ARG A 26 -22.51 27.24 -25.03
C ARG A 26 -23.02 25.81 -24.99
N ARG A 27 -23.62 25.31 -26.07
CA ARG A 27 -24.10 23.91 -26.11
C ARG A 27 -22.98 22.90 -26.10
N VAL A 28 -21.89 23.17 -26.80
CA VAL A 28 -20.69 22.31 -26.76
C VAL A 28 -20.12 22.26 -25.36
N ALA A 29 -19.92 23.42 -24.71
CA ALA A 29 -19.41 23.47 -23.35
C ALA A 29 -20.35 22.77 -22.33
N SER A 30 -21.67 22.92 -22.48
CA SER A 30 -22.64 22.21 -21.66
C SER A 30 -22.56 20.69 -21.87
N GLY A 31 -22.49 20.24 -23.14
CA GLY A 31 -22.37 18.83 -23.46
C GLY A 31 -21.07 18.21 -22.95
N GLU A 32 -19.96 18.94 -23.01
CA GLU A 32 -18.68 18.52 -22.44
C GLU A 32 -18.75 18.41 -20.90
N ALA A 33 -19.37 19.39 -20.23
CA ALA A 33 -19.57 19.34 -18.79
C ALA A 33 -20.45 18.16 -18.36
N ASP A 34 -21.55 17.91 -19.08
CA ASP A 34 -22.46 16.80 -18.82
C ASP A 34 -21.76 15.44 -19.04
N ALA A 35 -20.95 15.32 -20.09
CA ALA A 35 -20.17 14.12 -20.36
C ALA A 35 -19.13 13.84 -19.25
N ILE A 36 -18.42 14.88 -18.79
CA ILE A 36 -17.45 14.79 -17.70
C ILE A 36 -18.15 14.38 -16.40
N LEU A 37 -19.27 15.01 -16.08
CA LEU A 37 -20.06 14.71 -14.90
C LEU A 37 -20.59 13.27 -14.93
N ALA A 38 -21.08 12.81 -16.08
CA ALA A 38 -21.53 11.44 -16.27
C ALA A 38 -20.40 10.43 -16.05
N LYS A 39 -19.20 10.72 -16.56
CA LYS A 39 -18.01 9.89 -16.33
C LYS A 39 -17.67 9.78 -14.85
N TYR A 40 -17.58 10.91 -14.14
CA TYR A 40 -17.27 10.90 -12.72
C TYR A 40 -18.33 10.21 -11.87
N ARG A 41 -19.61 10.36 -12.22
CA ARG A 41 -20.68 9.61 -11.55
C ARG A 41 -20.52 8.10 -11.76
N ALA A 42 -20.28 7.65 -12.98
CA ALA A 42 -20.06 6.23 -13.26
C ALA A 42 -18.84 5.68 -12.52
N GLU A 43 -17.74 6.44 -12.45
CA GLU A 43 -16.56 6.07 -11.68
C GLU A 43 -16.87 5.99 -10.18
N ALA A 44 -17.58 6.97 -9.63
CA ALA A 44 -17.96 6.99 -8.23
C ALA A 44 -18.90 5.83 -7.87
N GLU A 45 -19.90 5.56 -8.70
CA GLU A 45 -20.83 4.43 -8.54
C GLU A 45 -20.08 3.09 -8.60
N GLY A 46 -19.14 2.93 -9.54
CA GLY A 46 -18.31 1.74 -9.63
C GLY A 46 -17.44 1.54 -8.39
N VAL A 47 -16.79 2.61 -7.92
CA VAL A 47 -15.97 2.56 -6.68
C VAL A 47 -16.84 2.25 -5.46
N GLN A 48 -18.02 2.87 -5.35
CA GLN A 48 -18.95 2.62 -4.27
C GLN A 48 -19.41 1.15 -4.26
N ALA A 49 -19.81 0.61 -5.41
CA ALA A 49 -20.23 -0.79 -5.53
C ALA A 49 -19.12 -1.77 -5.10
N VAL A 50 -17.86 -1.49 -5.47
CA VAL A 50 -16.71 -2.30 -5.03
C VAL A 50 -16.52 -2.22 -3.50
N LEU A 51 -16.64 -1.03 -2.91
CA LEU A 51 -16.49 -0.84 -1.47
C LEU A 51 -17.63 -1.50 -0.69
N GLU A 52 -18.87 -1.40 -1.16
CA GLU A 52 -20.03 -2.07 -0.57
C GLU A 52 -19.89 -3.59 -0.65
N ALA A 53 -19.48 -4.13 -1.80
CA ALA A 53 -19.22 -5.56 -1.96
C ALA A 53 -18.12 -6.05 -0.99
N LYS A 54 -17.03 -5.27 -0.83
CA LYS A 54 -15.98 -5.57 0.16
C LYS A 54 -16.52 -5.54 1.59
N ALA A 55 -17.29 -4.53 1.95
CA ALA A 55 -17.88 -4.42 3.29
C ALA A 55 -18.82 -5.59 3.60
N ALA A 56 -19.65 -5.99 2.63
CA ALA A 56 -20.50 -7.16 2.75
C ALA A 56 -19.67 -8.45 2.92
N GLY A 57 -18.59 -8.60 2.14
CA GLY A 57 -17.65 -9.72 2.28
C GLY A 57 -17.01 -9.77 3.68
N TYR A 58 -16.56 -8.63 4.21
CA TYR A 58 -16.01 -8.55 5.56
C TYR A 58 -17.05 -8.87 6.64
N SER A 59 -18.28 -8.38 6.48
CA SER A 59 -19.37 -8.72 7.40
C SER A 59 -19.65 -10.22 7.42
N ASN A 60 -19.67 -10.86 6.25
CA ASN A 60 -19.85 -12.31 6.13
C ASN A 60 -18.68 -13.10 6.73
N LEU A 61 -17.45 -12.60 6.57
CA LEU A 61 -16.26 -13.19 7.19
C LEU A 61 -16.35 -13.13 8.72
N VAL A 62 -16.72 -11.96 9.29
CA VAL A 62 -16.91 -11.79 10.74
C VAL A 62 -18.02 -12.68 11.26
N ALA A 63 -19.15 -12.77 10.54
CA ALA A 63 -20.24 -13.67 10.89
C ALA A 63 -19.80 -15.15 10.87
N SER A 64 -19.01 -15.54 9.86
CA SER A 64 -18.48 -16.91 9.74
C SER A 64 -17.44 -17.24 10.81
N ALA A 65 -16.71 -16.24 11.31
CA ALA A 65 -15.80 -16.35 12.44
C ALA A 65 -16.52 -16.38 13.81
N GLY A 66 -17.85 -16.57 13.84
CA GLY A 66 -18.64 -16.64 15.06
C GLY A 66 -18.90 -15.28 15.71
N GLY A 67 -18.77 -14.18 14.95
CA GLY A 67 -18.92 -12.81 15.44
C GLY A 67 -17.67 -12.23 16.08
N ASP A 68 -16.56 -12.97 16.14
CA ASP A 68 -15.28 -12.45 16.62
C ASP A 68 -14.56 -11.66 15.51
N ALA A 69 -14.66 -10.33 15.61
CA ALA A 69 -13.98 -9.41 14.71
C ALA A 69 -12.45 -9.56 14.74
N LYS A 70 -11.84 -9.99 15.86
CA LYS A 70 -10.39 -10.20 15.93
C LYS A 70 -9.98 -11.41 15.12
N ALA A 71 -10.67 -12.54 15.25
CA ALA A 71 -10.40 -13.74 14.46
C ALA A 71 -10.55 -13.48 12.95
N ALA A 72 -11.59 -12.74 12.55
CA ALA A 72 -11.80 -12.32 11.16
C ALA A 72 -10.68 -11.39 10.64
N ALA A 73 -10.21 -10.44 11.47
CA ALA A 73 -9.07 -9.59 11.13
C ALA A 73 -7.77 -10.40 10.99
N THR A 74 -7.55 -11.39 11.84
CA THR A 74 -6.39 -12.30 11.74
C THR A 74 -6.45 -13.13 10.46
N LEU A 75 -7.61 -13.66 10.07
CA LEU A 75 -7.79 -14.39 8.80
C LEU A 75 -7.50 -13.50 7.58
N LEU A 76 -8.01 -12.26 7.58
CA LEU A 76 -7.70 -11.28 6.53
C LEU A 76 -6.22 -10.94 6.46
N MET A 77 -5.57 -10.81 7.61
CA MET A 77 -4.15 -10.52 7.69
C MET A 77 -3.32 -11.69 7.14
N VAL A 78 -3.69 -12.94 7.46
CA VAL A 78 -3.05 -14.14 6.91
C VAL A 78 -3.17 -14.18 5.39
N GLU A 79 -4.35 -13.90 4.83
CA GLU A 79 -4.55 -13.84 3.37
C GLU A 79 -3.65 -12.77 2.71
N LYS A 80 -3.51 -11.58 3.33
CA LYS A 80 -2.68 -10.50 2.77
C LYS A 80 -1.18 -10.66 3.00
N ILE A 81 -0.76 -11.47 3.97
CA ILE A 81 0.65 -11.79 4.18
C ILE A 81 1.21 -12.57 2.99
N GLU A 82 0.44 -13.47 2.37
CA GLU A 82 0.87 -14.21 1.18
C GLU A 82 1.24 -13.27 0.02
N ASP A 83 0.38 -12.30 -0.28
CA ASP A 83 0.61 -11.28 -1.31
C ASP A 83 1.87 -10.44 -1.01
N ILE A 84 2.07 -10.06 0.26
CA ILE A 84 3.24 -9.29 0.69
C ILE A 84 4.52 -10.11 0.53
N VAL A 85 4.51 -11.37 0.96
CA VAL A 85 5.66 -12.28 0.84
C VAL A 85 5.98 -12.53 -0.64
N ALA A 86 4.98 -12.75 -1.49
CA ALA A 86 5.18 -12.91 -2.93
C ALA A 86 5.88 -11.69 -3.55
N ARG A 87 5.41 -10.47 -3.25
CA ARG A 87 6.04 -9.22 -3.72
C ARG A 87 7.45 -9.01 -3.16
N GLN A 88 7.69 -9.39 -1.90
CA GLN A 88 9.02 -9.32 -1.31
C GLN A 88 10.00 -10.29 -1.99
N VAL A 89 9.56 -11.51 -2.31
CA VAL A 89 10.36 -12.49 -3.05
C VAL A 89 10.65 -12.00 -4.47
N GLU A 90 9.68 -11.37 -5.14
CA GLU A 90 9.90 -10.75 -6.44
C GLU A 90 10.94 -9.59 -6.36
N ALA A 91 10.83 -8.74 -5.34
CA ALA A 91 11.79 -7.66 -5.10
C ALA A 91 13.21 -8.19 -4.78
N ILE A 92 13.34 -9.30 -4.05
CA ILE A 92 14.61 -9.98 -3.79
C ILE A 92 15.13 -10.68 -5.05
N SER A 93 14.27 -11.27 -5.88
CA SER A 93 14.67 -11.92 -7.14
C SER A 93 15.25 -10.94 -8.17
N ASN A 94 14.84 -9.68 -8.09
CA ASN A 94 15.34 -8.59 -8.94
C ASN A 94 16.53 -7.84 -8.32
N LEU A 95 16.91 -8.14 -7.07
CA LEU A 95 18.21 -7.76 -6.54
C LEU A 95 19.26 -8.67 -7.18
N GLN A 96 19.95 -8.16 -8.20
CA GLN A 96 21.23 -8.73 -8.61
C GLN A 96 22.12 -8.78 -7.35
N ILE A 97 22.41 -9.98 -6.85
CA ILE A 97 23.31 -10.24 -5.71
C ILE A 97 24.76 -9.95 -6.16
N ASP A 98 25.02 -8.76 -6.69
CA ASP A 98 26.29 -8.40 -7.30
C ASP A 98 27.13 -7.48 -6.40
N LYS A 99 26.65 -7.23 -5.17
CA LYS A 99 27.42 -6.46 -4.20
C LYS A 99 27.03 -6.73 -2.76
N ILE A 100 27.22 -7.98 -2.32
CA ILE A 100 27.66 -8.17 -0.93
C ILE A 100 29.15 -7.81 -0.91
N THR A 101 29.46 -6.51 -0.95
CA THR A 101 30.75 -6.08 -0.40
C THR A 101 30.57 -6.26 1.10
N VAL A 102 30.99 -7.42 1.60
CA VAL A 102 31.32 -7.58 3.01
C VAL A 102 32.20 -6.38 3.31
N TRP A 103 31.74 -5.47 4.17
CA TRP A 103 32.65 -4.58 4.87
C TRP A 103 33.44 -5.48 5.82
N ASP A 104 34.32 -6.28 5.23
CA ASP A 104 35.50 -6.78 5.91
C ASP A 104 36.39 -5.55 5.99
N SER A 105 36.13 -4.73 7.01
CA SER A 105 37.08 -3.72 7.40
C SER A 105 38.31 -4.48 7.87
N ALA A 106 39.24 -4.68 6.94
CA ALA A 106 40.55 -5.24 7.17
C ALA A 106 41.21 -4.52 8.36
N GLY A 107 41.15 -5.17 9.51
CA GLY A 107 41.92 -4.86 10.72
C GLY A 107 42.55 -6.17 11.16
N GLY A 108 43.87 -6.26 11.00
CA GLY A 108 44.59 -7.53 10.95
C GLY A 108 44.48 -8.40 12.21
N ASN A 109 43.96 -9.60 12.02
CA ASN A 109 44.56 -10.87 12.41
C ASN A 109 43.65 -11.97 11.84
N GLY A 110 44.24 -13.01 11.27
CA GLY A 110 43.56 -14.05 10.47
C GLY A 110 42.65 -14.99 11.27
N GLU A 111 41.65 -14.45 11.96
CA GLU A 111 40.55 -15.19 12.58
C GLU A 111 39.21 -14.60 12.09
N GLY A 112 38.40 -15.44 11.45
CA GLY A 112 37.17 -15.02 10.79
C GLY A 112 36.16 -14.40 11.75
N SER A 113 35.60 -13.26 11.34
CA SER A 113 34.58 -12.45 12.04
C SER A 113 33.36 -13.24 12.57
N THR A 114 33.06 -14.41 12.01
CA THR A 114 31.97 -15.28 12.49
C THR A 114 32.28 -16.00 13.80
N ALA A 115 33.54 -16.34 14.09
CA ALA A 115 33.91 -16.99 15.35
C ALA A 115 33.86 -16.00 16.54
N ASN A 116 34.27 -14.75 16.31
CA ASN A 116 34.24 -13.71 17.32
C ASN A 116 32.84 -13.17 17.60
N PHE A 117 31.92 -13.13 16.62
CA PHE A 117 30.51 -12.78 16.89
C PHE A 117 29.80 -13.83 17.76
N VAL A 118 29.97 -15.12 17.46
CA VAL A 118 29.37 -16.21 18.27
C VAL A 118 29.97 -16.24 19.68
N SER A 119 31.29 -16.07 19.80
CA SER A 119 31.96 -16.01 21.10
C SER A 119 31.54 -14.78 21.91
N SER A 120 31.41 -13.60 21.31
CA SER A 120 30.93 -12.40 22.00
C SER A 120 29.43 -12.43 22.32
N LEU A 121 28.60 -13.16 21.57
CA LEU A 121 27.21 -13.42 21.92
C LEU A 121 27.10 -14.37 23.13
N ILE A 122 27.96 -15.39 23.21
CA ILE A 122 28.03 -16.33 24.34
C ILE A 122 28.56 -15.64 25.61
N HIS A 123 29.53 -14.73 25.48
CA HIS A 123 30.10 -14.00 26.62
C HIS A 123 29.26 -12.77 27.06
N SER A 124 28.35 -12.26 26.22
CA SER A 124 27.47 -11.12 26.53
C SER A 124 26.10 -11.50 27.08
N LEU A 125 25.76 -12.78 27.06
CA LEU A 125 24.61 -13.28 27.79
C LEU A 125 25.03 -13.51 29.25
N PRO A 126 24.62 -12.63 30.21
CA PRO A 126 24.69 -12.99 31.62
C PRO A 126 23.96 -14.32 31.81
N PRO A 127 24.44 -15.22 32.71
CA PRO A 127 23.87 -16.54 32.88
C PRO A 127 22.34 -16.43 32.94
N VAL A 128 21.66 -16.98 31.95
CA VAL A 128 20.21 -16.78 31.77
C VAL A 128 19.46 -17.24 33.02
N HIS A 129 20.03 -18.21 33.73
CA HIS A 129 19.61 -18.70 35.03
C HIS A 129 19.70 -17.66 36.17
N ASP A 130 20.73 -16.80 36.19
CA ASP A 130 20.87 -15.74 37.20
C ASP A 130 19.87 -14.59 36.95
N VAL A 131 19.64 -14.24 35.69
CA VAL A 131 18.63 -13.23 35.31
C VAL A 131 17.21 -13.75 35.57
N ALA A 132 16.94 -15.03 35.29
CA ALA A 132 15.63 -15.64 35.56
C ALA A 132 15.32 -15.76 37.06
N LYS A 133 16.32 -16.11 37.90
CA LYS A 133 16.18 -16.09 39.37
C LYS A 133 15.95 -14.68 39.92
N MET A 134 16.64 -13.66 39.41
CA MET A 134 16.39 -12.26 39.81
C MET A 134 15.01 -11.74 39.35
N ALA A 135 14.50 -12.25 38.23
CA ALA A 135 13.17 -11.92 37.70
C ALA A 135 12.01 -12.74 38.30
N GLY A 136 12.31 -13.70 39.20
CA GLY A 136 11.30 -14.53 39.86
C GLY A 136 10.65 -15.58 38.97
N VAL A 137 11.34 -16.01 37.90
CA VAL A 137 10.85 -17.01 36.94
C VAL A 137 11.68 -18.28 37.07
N ASP A 138 11.06 -19.37 37.52
CA ASP A 138 11.67 -20.70 37.47
C ASP A 138 11.65 -21.22 36.03
N LEU A 139 12.83 -21.40 35.46
CA LEU A 139 12.99 -21.93 34.11
C LEU A 139 12.77 -23.46 34.11
N PRO A 140 12.14 -24.03 33.08
CA PRO A 140 11.86 -25.47 33.05
C PRO A 140 13.13 -26.33 32.91
N ASP A 141 13.10 -27.53 33.50
CA ASP A 141 14.25 -28.45 33.64
C ASP A 141 14.92 -28.89 32.32
N TYR A 142 14.30 -28.65 31.16
CA TYR A 142 14.88 -29.01 29.85
C TYR A 142 16.03 -28.09 29.42
N LEU A 143 16.26 -26.96 30.10
CA LEU A 143 17.38 -26.05 29.81
C LEU A 143 18.70 -26.46 30.47
N GLY A 144 18.70 -27.57 31.20
CA GLY A 144 19.89 -28.09 31.86
C GLY A 144 20.18 -27.37 33.18
N SER A 145 20.38 -28.17 34.24
CA SER A 145 20.95 -27.72 35.51
C SER A 145 22.47 -27.68 35.39
N MET A 146 23.11 -26.57 35.76
CA MET A 146 24.56 -26.59 35.98
C MET A 146 24.87 -27.56 37.12
N LYS A 147 25.71 -28.55 36.85
CA LYS A 147 26.41 -29.29 37.93
C LYS A 147 27.41 -28.30 38.52
N GLU A 148 27.24 -27.99 39.80
CA GLU A 148 28.25 -27.28 40.58
C GLU A 148 29.50 -28.16 40.71
N GLU A 149 30.63 -27.63 40.22
CA GLU A 149 31.91 -27.68 40.94
C GLU A 149 32.33 -26.25 41.23
#